data_AF-A0A7K3D2P0-F1
#
_entry.id   AF-A0A7K3D2P0-F1
#
_cell.length_a   1.000
_cell.length_b   1.000
_cell.length_c   1.000
_cell.angle_alpha   90.00
_cell.angle_beta   90.00
_cell.angle_gamma   90.00
#
_symmetry.space_group_name_H-M   'P 1'
#
loop_
_entity.id
_entity.type
_entity.pdbx_description
1 polymer ?
#
loop_
_entity_poly.entity_id
_entity_poly.type
_entity_poly.pdbx_seq_one_letter_code
_entity_poly.pdbx_strand_id
1 'polypeptide(L)'
;DLRTDDGEGALPQARIRHAVEDLDEPQLALRDHTLLLPRLVRASGGARIAMPHDRAWRLDKGSAETLESVAPVAYPEVLEPLGPGQVRLGIHAAGINFRDVLVSLGMVPGQIGLGGEGAGVVTEVGPGVTH
;
A
#
# COMPACT_ATOMS: atom_id res chain seq x y z
N ASP A 1 -21.10 5.60 13.81
CA ASP A 1 -21.23 6.61 12.75
C ASP A 1 -22.47 7.43 13.03
N LEU A 2 -22.32 8.64 13.58
CA LEU A 2 -23.45 9.55 13.76
C LEU A 2 -23.65 10.28 12.43
N ARG A 3 -24.45 9.68 11.55
CA ARG A 3 -24.80 10.26 10.25
C ARG A 3 -26.27 10.63 10.26
N THR A 4 -26.57 11.89 10.55
CA THR A 4 -27.88 12.49 10.30
C THR A 4 -27.78 13.43 9.10
N ASP A 5 -28.77 13.28 8.24
CA ASP A 5 -28.99 14.00 6.99
C ASP A 5 -29.62 15.36 7.33
N ASP A 6 -28.82 16.43 7.32
CA ASP A 6 -29.31 17.81 7.36
C ASP A 6 -28.39 18.69 6.50
N GLY A 7 -28.99 19.25 5.46
CA GLY A 7 -28.37 20.23 4.57
C GLY A 7 -27.95 21.50 5.31
N GLU A 8 -26.93 22.18 4.78
CA GLU A 8 -26.38 23.44 5.27
C GLU A 8 -25.91 23.44 6.73
N GLY A 9 -24.70 22.89 6.92
CA GLY A 9 -23.72 23.55 7.76
C GLY A 9 -24.07 23.66 9.24
N ALA A 10 -24.23 22.52 9.92
CA ALA A 10 -23.82 22.49 11.32
C ALA A 10 -22.35 22.93 11.36
N LEU A 11 -22.11 24.19 11.74
CA LEU A 11 -20.78 24.78 11.81
C LEU A 11 -19.87 23.78 12.52
N PRO A 12 -18.64 23.51 12.04
CA PRO A 12 -17.73 22.56 12.69
C PRO A 12 -17.64 22.77 14.21
N GLN A 13 -17.76 24.02 14.64
CA GLN A 13 -17.82 24.44 16.04
C GLN A 13 -19.00 23.84 16.83
N ALA A 14 -20.22 23.77 16.27
CA ALA A 14 -21.37 23.17 16.95
C ALA A 14 -21.19 21.65 17.13
N ARG A 15 -20.60 20.98 16.13
CA ARG A 15 -20.30 19.54 16.22
C ARG A 15 -19.15 19.25 17.20
N ILE A 16 -18.11 20.09 17.20
CA ILE A 16 -17.02 20.01 18.18
C ILE A 16 -17.57 20.23 19.59
N ARG A 17 -18.41 21.26 19.76
CA ARG A 17 -19.07 21.55 21.02
C ARG A 17 -19.89 20.36 21.51
N HIS A 18 -20.75 19.80 20.67
CA HIS A 18 -21.52 18.62 21.02
C HIS A 18 -20.63 17.43 21.43
N ALA A 19 -19.55 17.17 20.66
CA ALA A 19 -18.61 16.10 21.00
C ALA A 19 -17.91 16.32 22.36
N VAL A 20 -17.51 17.56 22.68
CA VAL A 20 -16.78 17.87 23.92
C VAL A 20 -17.72 18.03 25.11
N GLU A 21 -18.79 18.80 24.97
CA GLU A 21 -19.69 19.19 26.06
C GLU A 21 -20.74 18.11 26.36
N ASP A 22 -21.30 17.45 25.33
CA ASP A 22 -22.41 16.51 25.52
C ASP A 22 -21.97 15.04 25.50
N LEU A 23 -20.95 14.71 24.70
CA LEU A 23 -20.43 13.35 24.58
C LEU A 23 -19.14 13.10 25.38
N ASP A 24 -18.59 14.15 26.02
CA ASP A 24 -17.37 14.12 26.84
C ASP A 24 -16.18 13.46 26.10
N GLU A 25 -16.03 13.74 24.82
CA GLU A 25 -14.96 13.20 24.00
C GLU A 25 -13.63 13.94 24.29
N PRO A 26 -12.64 13.28 24.92
CA PRO A 26 -11.41 13.97 25.34
C PRO A 26 -10.44 14.22 24.19
N GLN A 27 -10.67 13.59 23.03
CA GLN A 27 -9.80 13.65 21.86
C GLN A 27 -10.64 13.58 20.59
N LEU A 28 -10.32 14.44 19.61
CA LEU A 28 -10.98 14.48 18.30
C LEU A 28 -10.01 14.99 17.22
N ALA A 29 -10.29 14.65 15.97
CA ALA A 29 -9.63 15.23 14.80
C ALA A 29 -10.68 15.69 13.78
N LEU A 30 -10.49 16.87 13.18
CA LEU A 30 -11.33 17.39 12.10
C LEU A 30 -10.61 17.22 10.75
N ARG A 31 -11.25 16.56 9.80
CA ARG A 31 -10.78 16.33 8.42
C ARG A 31 -11.95 16.48 7.47
N ASP A 32 -11.86 17.40 6.51
CA ASP A 32 -12.90 17.65 5.50
C ASP A 32 -14.32 17.69 6.10
N HIS A 33 -14.51 18.51 7.14
CA HIS A 33 -15.77 18.65 7.90
C HIS A 33 -16.27 17.39 8.65
N THR A 34 -15.45 16.35 8.71
CA THR A 34 -15.70 15.12 9.45
C THR A 34 -14.94 15.11 10.77
N LEU A 35 -15.65 14.86 11.87
CA LEU A 35 -15.03 14.61 13.17
C LEU A 35 -14.68 13.12 13.29
N LEU A 36 -13.42 12.85 13.60
CA LEU A 36 -12.87 11.53 13.86
C LEU A 36 -12.62 11.41 15.36
N LEU A 37 -13.20 10.38 15.98
CA LEU A 37 -13.03 10.07 17.39
C LEU A 37 -12.13 8.85 17.53
N PRO A 38 -11.00 8.94 18.27
CA PRO A 38 -10.15 7.79 18.48
C PRO A 38 -10.85 6.79 19.39
N ARG A 39 -10.93 5.54 18.93
CA ARG A 39 -11.40 4.41 19.72
C ARG A 39 -10.40 3.29 19.65
N LEU A 40 -10.00 2.79 20.82
CA LEU A 40 -9.18 1.59 20.90
C LEU A 40 -10.05 0.40 20.50
N VAL A 41 -9.71 -0.19 19.37
CA VAL A 41 -10.26 -1.47 18.93
C VAL A 41 -9.13 -2.49 18.92
N ARG A 42 -9.46 -3.78 19.01
CA ARG A 42 -8.47 -4.79 18.63
C ARG A 42 -8.08 -4.53 17.19
N ALA A 43 -6.79 -4.58 16.91
CA ALA A 43 -6.30 -4.57 15.54
C ALA A 43 -6.82 -5.84 14.84
N SER A 44 -8.00 -5.76 14.23
CA SER A 44 -8.37 -6.66 13.15
C SER A 44 -7.41 -6.29 12.03
N GLY A 45 -6.49 -7.20 11.70
CA GLY A 45 -5.67 -7.02 10.51
C GLY A 45 -6.62 -6.66 9.37
N GLY A 46 -6.47 -5.47 8.78
CA GLY A 46 -7.22 -5.10 7.58
C GLY A 46 -6.93 -6.08 6.45
N ALA A 47 -7.13 -5.68 5.19
CA ALA A 47 -6.61 -6.46 4.06
C ALA A 47 -5.07 -6.54 4.17
N ARG A 48 -4.57 -7.55 4.88
CA ARG A 48 -3.16 -7.84 5.05
C ARG A 48 -2.84 -8.84 3.97
N ILE A 49 -1.96 -8.43 3.08
CA ILE A 49 -1.34 -9.34 2.14
C ILE A 49 -0.54 -10.38 2.95
N ALA A 50 -0.87 -11.66 2.77
CA ALA A 50 -0.13 -12.75 3.40
C ALA A 50 1.25 -12.83 2.76
N MET A 51 2.30 -12.59 3.56
CA MET A 51 3.66 -12.60 3.04
C MET A 51 4.11 -14.04 2.77
N PRO A 52 4.73 -14.32 1.61
CA PRO A 52 5.31 -15.62 1.34
C PRO A 52 6.43 -15.93 2.34
N HIS A 53 6.61 -17.22 2.66
CA HIS A 53 7.75 -17.68 3.45
C HIS A 53 9.06 -17.70 2.64
N ASP A 54 8.96 -17.95 1.33
CA ASP A 54 10.09 -17.85 0.40
C ASP A 54 10.50 -16.37 0.26
N ARG A 55 11.77 -16.13 -0.08
CA ARG A 55 12.31 -14.81 -0.44
C ARG A 55 12.15 -14.50 -1.93
N ALA A 56 11.93 -15.52 -2.78
CA ALA A 56 11.75 -15.37 -4.21
C ALA A 56 10.29 -15.11 -4.57
N TRP A 57 9.85 -13.87 -4.40
CA TRP A 57 8.50 -13.44 -4.77
C TRP A 57 8.51 -12.00 -5.27
N ARG A 58 7.43 -11.62 -5.93
CA ARG A 58 7.14 -10.24 -6.32
C ARG A 58 5.66 -9.94 -6.11
N LEU A 59 5.28 -8.67 -6.06
CA LEU A 59 3.87 -8.29 -6.17
C LEU A 59 3.43 -8.35 -7.63
N ASP A 60 2.22 -8.86 -7.85
CA ASP A 60 1.55 -8.86 -9.15
C ASP A 60 0.10 -8.44 -9.00
N LYS A 61 -0.56 -8.07 -10.10
CA LYS A 61 -1.94 -7.55 -10.09
C LYS A 61 -3.00 -8.58 -9.64
N GLY A 62 -2.61 -9.86 -9.55
CA GLY A 62 -3.51 -10.96 -9.24
C GLY A 62 -4.41 -11.34 -10.41
N SER A 63 -5.51 -12.05 -10.12
CA SER A 63 -6.44 -12.57 -11.12
C SER A 63 -7.56 -11.62 -11.51
N ALA A 64 -7.80 -10.56 -10.72
CA ALA A 64 -8.79 -9.54 -11.02
C ALA A 64 -8.10 -8.22 -11.43
N GLU A 65 -8.85 -7.34 -12.08
CA GLU A 65 -8.39 -6.01 -12.48
C GLU A 65 -8.78 -4.97 -11.42
N THR A 66 -8.46 -5.28 -10.15
CA THR A 66 -8.73 -4.40 -9.01
C THR A 66 -7.50 -4.26 -8.12
N LEU A 67 -7.50 -3.28 -7.21
CA LEU A 67 -6.36 -3.11 -6.29
C LEU A 67 -6.35 -4.19 -5.20
N GLU A 68 -7.52 -4.71 -4.85
CA GLU A 68 -7.69 -5.75 -3.82
C GLU A 68 -7.14 -7.10 -4.25
N SER A 69 -6.97 -7.34 -5.55
CA SER A 69 -6.36 -8.58 -6.05
C SER A 69 -4.84 -8.55 -6.07
N VAL A 70 -4.21 -7.40 -5.80
CA VAL A 70 -2.74 -7.32 -5.73
C VAL A 70 -2.23 -8.28 -4.67
N ALA A 71 -1.37 -9.20 -5.09
CA ALA A 71 -0.90 -10.28 -4.26
C ALA A 71 0.56 -10.65 -4.57
N PRO A 72 1.28 -11.21 -3.61
CA PRO A 72 2.61 -11.73 -3.81
C PRO A 72 2.49 -13.05 -4.56
N VAL A 73 3.28 -13.20 -5.61
CA VAL A 73 3.39 -14.40 -6.42
C VAL A 73 4.82 -14.91 -6.38
N ALA A 74 5.00 -16.23 -6.49
CA ALA A 74 6.32 -16.82 -6.59
C ALA A 74 7.07 -16.26 -7.80
N TYR A 75 8.35 -15.97 -7.63
CA TYR A 75 9.22 -15.44 -8.68
C TYR A 75 10.61 -16.07 -8.57
N PRO A 76 10.71 -17.41 -8.75
CA PRO A 76 11.94 -18.17 -8.53
C PRO A 76 13.03 -17.83 -9.54
N GLU A 77 12.66 -17.32 -10.72
CA GLU A 77 13.61 -16.94 -11.79
C GLU A 77 14.54 -15.84 -11.31
N VAL A 78 14.11 -15.04 -10.32
CA VAL A 78 15.00 -14.07 -9.70
C VAL A 78 16.27 -14.74 -9.24
N LEU A 79 16.22 -15.93 -8.62
CA LEU A 79 17.36 -16.63 -8.02
C LEU A 79 18.29 -17.31 -9.01
N GLU A 80 18.02 -17.24 -10.31
CA GLU A 80 18.91 -17.81 -11.32
C GLU A 80 20.31 -17.16 -11.29
N PRO A 81 21.38 -17.88 -11.70
CA PRO A 81 22.73 -17.32 -11.72
C PRO A 81 22.81 -16.02 -12.53
N LEU A 82 23.55 -15.05 -12.01
CA LEU A 82 23.69 -13.76 -12.68
C LEU A 82 24.45 -13.89 -14.01
N GLY A 83 23.88 -13.27 -15.05
CA GLY A 83 24.56 -13.06 -16.31
C GLY A 83 25.56 -11.89 -16.27
N PRO A 84 26.34 -11.70 -17.35
CA PRO A 84 27.25 -10.57 -17.46
C PRO A 84 26.55 -9.23 -17.31
N GLY A 85 27.13 -8.31 -16.54
CA GLY A 85 26.59 -6.95 -16.34
C GLY A 85 25.39 -6.87 -15.37
N GLN A 86 25.03 -7.97 -14.70
CA GLN A 86 23.92 -8.00 -13.75
C GLN A 86 24.39 -7.91 -12.30
N VAL A 87 23.54 -7.36 -11.44
CA VAL A 87 23.67 -7.42 -9.97
C VAL A 87 22.36 -7.87 -9.37
N ARG A 88 22.44 -8.52 -8.22
CA ARG A 88 21.28 -8.90 -7.41
C ARG A 88 21.13 -7.94 -6.25
N LEU A 89 19.91 -7.46 -6.04
CA LEU A 89 19.58 -6.56 -4.94
C LEU A 89 18.67 -7.25 -3.91
N GLY A 90 19.01 -7.11 -2.64
CA GLY A 90 18.06 -7.26 -1.54
C GLY A 90 17.28 -5.97 -1.36
N ILE A 91 16.08 -5.91 -1.94
CA ILE A 91 15.24 -4.70 -1.94
C ILE A 91 14.72 -4.41 -0.52
N HIS A 92 14.87 -3.16 -0.09
CA HIS A 92 14.32 -2.64 1.18
C HIS A 92 13.10 -1.75 0.96
N ALA A 93 13.09 -1.00 -0.15
CA ALA A 93 11.98 -0.15 -0.53
C ALA A 93 11.82 -0.15 -2.06
N ALA A 94 10.57 -0.10 -2.52
CA ALA A 94 10.24 0.07 -3.93
C ALA A 94 9.32 1.29 -4.07
N GLY A 95 9.52 2.06 -5.14
CA GLY A 95 8.63 3.15 -5.50
C GLY A 95 7.37 2.62 -6.16
N ILE A 96 6.23 3.26 -5.88
CA ILE A 96 4.96 2.97 -6.55
C ILE A 96 4.60 4.18 -7.39
N ASN A 97 4.43 3.94 -8.67
CA ASN A 97 4.12 4.96 -9.67
C ASN A 97 2.66 4.87 -10.08
N PHE A 98 2.14 5.94 -10.70
CA PHE A 98 0.78 5.94 -11.26
C PHE A 98 0.57 4.81 -12.29
N ARG A 99 1.63 4.47 -13.03
CA ARG A 99 1.64 3.30 -13.94
C ARG A 99 1.23 2.03 -13.21
N ASP A 100 1.72 1.78 -12.01
CA ASP A 100 1.45 0.54 -11.29
C ASP A 100 -0.03 0.42 -10.94
N VAL A 101 -0.68 1.54 -10.59
CA VAL A 101 -2.14 1.59 -10.40
C VAL A 101 -2.88 1.23 -11.69
N LEU A 102 -2.49 1.82 -12.82
CA LEU A 102 -3.13 1.53 -14.11
C LEU A 102 -2.94 0.06 -14.54
N VAL A 103 -1.76 -0.50 -14.29
CA VAL A 103 -1.47 -1.92 -14.57
C VAL A 103 -2.32 -2.84 -13.68
N SER A 104 -2.44 -2.52 -12.39
CA SER A 104 -3.32 -3.26 -11.46
C SER A 104 -4.78 -3.24 -11.91
N LEU A 105 -5.26 -2.11 -12.42
CA LEU A 105 -6.63 -1.94 -12.93
C LEU A 105 -6.84 -2.47 -14.36
N GLY A 106 -5.87 -3.18 -14.95
CA GLY A 106 -6.00 -3.75 -16.31
C GLY A 106 -5.96 -2.72 -17.45
N MET A 107 -5.68 -1.45 -17.15
CA MET A 107 -5.77 -0.35 -18.12
C MET A 107 -4.55 -0.22 -19.05
N VAL A 108 -3.51 -1.04 -18.85
CA VAL A 108 -2.30 -1.05 -19.70
C VAL A 108 -2.06 -2.45 -20.27
N PRO A 109 -2.48 -2.72 -21.52
CA PRO A 109 -2.36 -4.05 -22.14
C PRO A 109 -0.90 -4.52 -22.29
N GLY A 110 -0.66 -5.81 -22.05
CA GLY A 110 0.64 -6.46 -22.28
C GLY A 110 1.72 -6.17 -21.23
N GLN A 111 1.45 -5.31 -20.25
CA GLN A 111 2.36 -5.07 -19.13
C GLN A 111 2.15 -6.14 -18.05
N ILE A 112 3.26 -6.68 -17.53
CA ILE A 112 3.29 -7.66 -16.45
C ILE A 112 4.11 -7.13 -15.27
N GLY A 113 3.72 -7.53 -14.05
CA GLY A 113 4.42 -7.13 -12.83
C GLY A 113 4.17 -5.68 -12.40
N LEU A 114 4.35 -5.46 -11.10
CA LEU A 114 4.28 -4.14 -10.47
C LEU A 114 5.66 -3.66 -10.05
N GLY A 115 5.83 -2.34 -10.06
CA GLY A 115 7.09 -1.69 -9.71
C GLY A 115 8.03 -1.56 -10.91
N GLY A 116 8.88 -0.54 -10.84
CA GLY A 116 9.94 -0.30 -11.83
C GLY A 116 11.21 0.30 -11.23
N GLU A 117 11.21 0.54 -9.92
CA GLU A 117 12.29 1.19 -9.20
C GLU A 117 12.35 0.70 -7.75
N GLY A 118 13.52 0.82 -7.14
CA GLY A 118 13.70 0.49 -5.73
C GLY A 118 15.09 0.81 -5.21
N ALA A 119 15.23 0.69 -3.90
CA ALA A 119 16.46 0.86 -3.16
C ALA A 119 16.70 -0.35 -2.26
N GLY A 120 17.95 -0.77 -2.17
CA GLY A 120 18.34 -1.96 -1.45
C GLY A 120 19.85 -2.08 -1.36
N VAL A 121 20.30 -3.27 -0.98
CA VAL A 121 21.73 -3.61 -0.91
C VAL A 121 22.08 -4.60 -2.01
N VAL A 122 23.27 -4.47 -2.58
CA VAL A 122 23.81 -5.47 -3.50
C VAL A 122 24.14 -6.73 -2.71
N THR A 123 23.58 -7.88 -3.11
CA THR A 123 23.81 -9.18 -2.47
C THR A 123 24.66 -10.11 -3.32
N GLU A 124 24.74 -9.86 -4.63
CA GLU A 124 25.53 -10.65 -5.57
C GLU A 124 25.90 -9.77 -6.77
N VAL A 125 27.10 -9.96 -7.31
CA VAL A 125 27.64 -9.21 -8.46
C VAL A 125 28.00 -10.20 -9.56
N GLY A 126 27.41 -10.03 -10.74
CA GLY A 126 27.64 -10.88 -11.90
C GLY A 126 28.96 -10.57 -12.62
N PRO A 127 29.35 -11.41 -13.58
CA PRO A 127 30.61 -11.24 -14.32
C PRO A 127 30.72 -9.88 -15.02
N GLY A 128 31.92 -9.29 -14.98
CA GLY A 128 32.23 -8.05 -15.71
C GLY A 128 31.71 -6.76 -15.07
N VAL A 129 30.98 -6.83 -13.94
CA VAL A 129 30.61 -5.65 -13.15
C VAL A 129 31.79 -5.24 -12.27
N THR A 130 32.19 -3.97 -12.35
CA THR A 130 33.36 -3.45 -11.62
C THR A 130 33.07 -2.18 -10.80
N HIS A 131 31.96 -1.50 -11.07
CA HIS A 131 31.54 -0.25 -10.45
C HIS A 131 30.02 -0.17 -10.40
#